data_AF-A0A821UG11-F1
#
_entry.id   AF-A0A821UG11-F1
#
_cell.length_a   1.000
_cell.length_b   1.000
_cell.length_c   1.000
_cell.angle_alpha   90.00
_cell.angle_beta   90.00
_cell.angle_gamma   90.00
#
_symmetry.space_group_name_H-M   'P 1'
#
loop_
_entity.id
_entity.type
_entity.pdbx_description
1 polymer ?
#
loop_
_entity_poly.entity_id
_entity_poly.type
_entity_poly.pdbx_seq_one_letter_code
_entity_poly.pdbx_strand_id
1 'polypeptide(L)'
;MTITQLLDLPNEIFPFIFQYLKSTNLIQTFSNVKSLRIQALIQSFLSHLDISQETDQWIQTYLPILINQQNIVALRLQDKHIKFISKDLLLSKIHSIHVFSSDWNTDLLKEGLDHFRQRLKQLSITFTCSHGKGDIGSYLFKFDSQLEHLNIIGRFLFFNKHEINTCTQLTHLSIELEGMHSVFILITHLPNLQQLKVKFRVEERIIQPTSYAENVTLCKTLHRVTFTGCTKYFEHVEHFFTIFGSTIKCLTIHIDLMYYIVDGKRLEQEL
;
A
#
# COMPACT_ATOMS: atom_id res chain seq x y z
N MET A 1 -0.03 35.56 -36.53
CA MET A 1 -0.12 34.17 -36.08
C MET A 1 0.30 34.12 -34.63
N THR A 2 -0.65 34.01 -33.71
CA THR A 2 -0.41 33.91 -32.27
C THR A 2 -0.26 32.44 -31.91
N ILE A 3 0.99 32.03 -31.71
CA ILE A 3 1.37 30.71 -31.19
C ILE A 3 0.97 30.69 -29.71
N THR A 4 0.05 29.81 -29.34
CA THR A 4 -0.43 29.69 -27.95
C THR A 4 0.64 29.04 -27.08
N GLN A 5 1.26 29.85 -26.22
CA GLN A 5 2.41 29.57 -25.32
C GLN A 5 2.13 28.59 -24.16
N LEU A 6 1.16 27.68 -24.27
CA LEU A 6 0.82 26.73 -23.20
C LEU A 6 1.64 25.43 -23.27
N LEU A 7 2.46 25.26 -24.31
CA LEU A 7 3.38 24.13 -24.49
C LEU A 7 4.76 24.35 -23.83
N ASP A 8 5.02 25.55 -23.31
CA ASP A 8 6.30 25.93 -22.68
C ASP A 8 6.21 26.04 -21.16
N LEU A 9 5.18 25.45 -20.53
CA LEU A 9 5.20 25.27 -19.08
C LEU A 9 6.17 24.15 -18.74
N PRO A 10 7.23 24.39 -17.95
CA PRO A 10 8.11 23.33 -17.47
C PRO A 10 7.28 22.23 -16.83
N ASN A 11 7.61 20.96 -17.12
CA ASN A 11 6.96 19.78 -16.50
C ASN A 11 6.96 19.86 -14.96
N GLU A 12 7.89 20.64 -14.41
CA GLU A 12 8.02 20.94 -12.98
C GLU A 12 6.86 21.77 -12.41
N ILE A 13 6.13 22.56 -13.22
CA ILE A 13 4.99 23.40 -12.76
C ILE A 13 3.68 22.62 -12.73
N PHE A 14 3.60 21.50 -13.47
CA PHE A 14 2.38 20.68 -13.60
C PHE A 14 1.81 20.19 -12.25
N PRO A 15 2.61 19.71 -11.29
CA PRO A 15 2.13 19.35 -9.94
C PRO A 15 1.58 20.56 -9.15
N PHE A 16 2.05 21.77 -9.42
CA PHE A 16 1.66 22.97 -8.69
C PHE A 16 0.29 23.52 -9.13
N ILE A 17 -0.10 23.37 -10.40
CA ILE A 17 -1.47 23.69 -10.85
C ILE A 17 -2.53 22.90 -10.06
N PHE A 18 -2.18 21.68 -9.62
CA PHE A 18 -3.09 20.76 -8.93
C PHE A 18 -3.00 20.81 -7.41
N GLN A 19 -1.96 21.41 -6.83
CA GLN A 19 -1.94 21.80 -5.42
C GLN A 19 -3.07 22.82 -5.10
N TYR A 20 -3.55 23.53 -6.13
CA TYR A 20 -4.67 24.48 -6.06
C TYR A 20 -6.06 23.86 -6.30
N LEU A 21 -6.18 22.58 -6.69
CA LEU A 21 -7.49 21.90 -6.79
C LEU A 21 -8.14 21.56 -5.44
N LYS A 22 -7.52 21.95 -4.32
CA LYS A 22 -8.14 21.90 -2.98
C LYS A 22 -9.34 22.84 -2.81
N SER A 23 -9.63 23.70 -3.79
CA SER A 23 -10.79 24.59 -3.75
C SER A 23 -11.96 23.99 -4.54
N THR A 24 -13.08 23.76 -3.86
CA THR A 24 -14.36 23.26 -4.41
C THR A 24 -14.85 24.05 -5.64
N ASN A 25 -14.59 25.36 -5.67
CA ASN A 25 -14.92 26.21 -6.82
C ASN A 25 -14.16 25.80 -8.09
N LEU A 26 -12.95 25.29 -7.97
CA LEU A 26 -12.16 24.86 -9.14
C LEU A 26 -12.67 23.53 -9.69
N ILE A 27 -13.08 22.56 -8.86
CA ILE A 27 -13.69 21.31 -9.33
C ILE A 27 -14.98 21.59 -10.11
N GLN A 28 -15.85 22.49 -9.61
CA GLN A 28 -17.03 22.95 -10.34
C GLN A 28 -16.68 23.73 -11.61
N THR A 29 -15.68 24.61 -11.56
CA THR A 29 -15.26 25.38 -12.74
C THR A 29 -14.70 24.47 -13.83
N PHE A 30 -13.91 23.47 -13.46
CA PHE A 30 -13.26 22.56 -14.40
C PHE A 30 -14.19 21.49 -14.97
N SER A 31 -15.17 21.01 -14.20
CA SER A 31 -16.21 20.13 -14.72
C SER A 31 -17.06 20.82 -15.81
N ASN A 32 -17.16 22.15 -15.77
CA ASN A 32 -17.85 22.96 -16.78
C ASN A 32 -17.00 23.34 -18.01
N VAL A 33 -15.71 22.97 -18.07
CA VAL A 33 -14.86 23.26 -19.22
C VAL A 33 -15.24 22.36 -20.41
N LYS A 34 -15.68 22.97 -21.52
CA LYS A 34 -16.14 22.26 -22.73
C LYS A 34 -15.00 21.65 -23.59
N SER A 35 -13.75 21.89 -23.23
CA SER A 35 -12.60 21.36 -23.98
C SER A 35 -12.37 19.90 -23.61
N LEU A 36 -12.64 18.99 -24.55
CA LEU A 36 -12.44 17.54 -24.40
C LEU A 36 -11.02 17.17 -23.98
N ARG A 37 -10.01 17.91 -24.45
CA ARG A 37 -8.59 17.66 -24.11
C ARG A 37 -8.26 18.04 -22.68
N ILE A 38 -8.82 19.15 -22.19
CA ILE A 38 -8.65 19.58 -20.80
C ILE A 38 -9.49 18.68 -19.88
N GLN A 39 -10.72 18.32 -20.27
CA GLN A 39 -11.52 17.35 -19.55
C GLN A 39 -10.81 16.00 -19.41
N ALA A 40 -10.18 15.47 -20.47
CA ALA A 40 -9.43 14.22 -20.37
C ALA A 40 -8.27 14.30 -19.36
N LEU A 41 -7.55 15.43 -19.34
CA LEU A 41 -6.47 15.69 -18.38
C LEU A 41 -6.98 15.85 -16.95
N ILE A 42 -8.17 16.40 -16.76
CA ILE A 42 -8.77 16.65 -15.44
C ILE A 42 -9.51 15.40 -14.93
N GLN A 43 -10.12 14.62 -15.81
CA GLN A 43 -10.91 13.44 -15.48
C GLN A 43 -10.06 12.37 -14.81
N SER A 44 -8.78 12.23 -15.17
CA SER A 44 -7.84 11.35 -14.47
C SER A 44 -7.60 11.75 -13.02
N PHE A 45 -7.77 13.04 -12.69
CA PHE A 45 -7.72 13.54 -11.31
C PHE A 45 -9.08 13.48 -10.64
N LEU A 46 -10.18 13.72 -11.35
CA LEU A 46 -11.54 13.54 -10.80
C LEU A 46 -11.86 12.08 -10.48
N SER A 47 -11.27 11.13 -11.20
CA SER A 47 -11.42 9.71 -10.90
C SER A 47 -10.68 9.27 -9.63
N HIS A 48 -9.75 10.10 -9.13
CA HIS A 48 -8.93 9.87 -7.93
C HIS A 48 -9.14 11.02 -6.93
N LEU A 49 -10.07 10.84 -5.99
CA LEU A 49 -10.40 11.90 -5.05
C LEU A 49 -9.62 11.74 -3.74
N ASP A 50 -8.88 12.78 -3.35
CA ASP A 50 -8.20 12.87 -2.06
C ASP A 50 -9.02 13.71 -1.09
N ILE A 51 -9.62 13.05 -0.10
CA ILE A 51 -10.40 13.65 0.98
C ILE A 51 -9.65 13.60 2.31
N SER A 52 -8.35 13.28 2.31
CA SER A 52 -7.59 13.07 3.56
C SER A 52 -7.53 14.31 4.45
N GLN A 53 -7.68 15.51 3.91
CA GLN A 53 -7.64 16.77 4.67
C GLN A 53 -9.02 17.36 4.95
N GLU A 54 -10.08 16.72 4.47
CA GLU A 54 -11.44 17.24 4.60
C GLU A 54 -12.03 16.98 5.99
N THR A 55 -13.11 17.70 6.31
CA THR A 55 -13.85 17.54 7.56
C THR A 55 -14.95 16.49 7.40
N ASP A 56 -15.36 15.87 8.52
CA ASP A 56 -16.46 14.90 8.51
C ASP A 56 -17.76 15.51 7.98
N GLN A 57 -18.04 16.77 8.31
CA GLN A 57 -19.20 17.51 7.80
C GLN A 57 -19.15 17.65 6.27
N TRP A 58 -17.98 17.96 5.72
CA TRP A 58 -17.81 18.06 4.27
C TRP A 58 -18.07 16.71 3.61
N ILE A 59 -17.49 15.64 4.15
CA ILE A 59 -17.64 14.28 3.62
C ILE A 59 -19.11 13.87 3.60
N GLN A 60 -19.82 14.03 4.72
CA GLN A 60 -21.24 13.69 4.79
C GLN A 60 -22.10 14.48 3.81
N THR A 61 -21.76 15.75 3.58
CA THR A 61 -22.58 16.65 2.75
C THR A 61 -22.32 16.44 1.26
N TYR A 62 -21.05 16.29 0.86
CA TYR A 62 -20.65 16.41 -0.55
C TYR A 62 -20.15 15.10 -1.17
N LEU A 63 -19.58 14.17 -0.40
CA LEU A 63 -19.02 12.93 -0.97
C LEU A 63 -20.07 12.07 -1.69
N PRO A 64 -21.29 11.85 -1.16
CA PRO A 64 -22.31 11.07 -1.87
C PRO A 64 -22.69 11.71 -3.21
N ILE A 65 -22.77 13.04 -3.27
CA ILE A 65 -23.09 13.79 -4.49
C ILE A 65 -21.98 13.59 -5.53
N LEU A 66 -20.72 13.72 -5.11
CA LEU A 66 -19.56 13.55 -5.99
C LEU A 66 -19.45 12.12 -6.52
N ILE A 67 -19.65 11.11 -5.68
CA ILE A 67 -19.62 9.68 -6.08
C ILE A 67 -20.74 9.37 -7.07
N ASN A 68 -21.93 9.96 -6.90
CA ASN A 68 -23.06 9.72 -7.80
C ASN A 68 -22.94 10.47 -9.14
N GLN A 69 -22.34 11.66 -9.13
CA GLN A 69 -22.23 12.51 -10.32
C GLN A 69 -20.98 12.24 -11.15
N GLN A 70 -19.91 11.77 -10.52
CA GLN A 70 -18.62 11.56 -11.17
C GLN A 70 -18.20 10.10 -11.11
N ASN A 71 -17.46 9.65 -12.13
CA ASN A 71 -16.91 8.30 -12.17
C ASN A 71 -15.64 8.22 -11.30
N ILE A 72 -15.82 8.35 -9.98
CA ILE A 72 -14.76 8.19 -8.99
C ILE A 72 -14.45 6.70 -8.86
N VAL A 73 -13.20 6.34 -9.10
CA VAL A 73 -12.75 4.94 -9.10
C VAL A 73 -11.73 4.67 -7.99
N ALA A 74 -11.14 5.72 -7.44
CA ALA A 74 -10.16 5.65 -6.36
C ALA A 74 -10.36 6.76 -5.32
N LEU A 75 -10.16 6.43 -4.04
CA LEU A 75 -10.21 7.39 -2.93
C LEU A 75 -8.92 7.37 -2.11
N ARG A 76 -8.51 8.55 -1.64
CA ARG A 76 -7.50 8.71 -0.59
C ARG A 76 -8.12 9.40 0.62
N LEU A 77 -7.95 8.83 1.80
CA LEU A 77 -8.67 9.23 3.02
C LEU A 77 -7.82 9.08 4.29
N GLN A 78 -8.24 9.71 5.39
CA GLN A 78 -7.73 9.44 6.74
C GLN A 78 -8.61 8.38 7.43
N ASP A 79 -8.03 7.61 8.35
CA ASP A 79 -8.73 6.59 9.16
C ASP A 79 -10.04 7.10 9.80
N LYS A 80 -10.08 8.35 10.28
CA LYS A 80 -11.30 8.98 10.82
C LYS A 80 -12.49 8.98 9.84
N HIS A 81 -12.24 8.93 8.53
CA HIS A 81 -13.29 8.95 7.49
C HIS A 81 -13.88 7.57 7.17
N ILE A 82 -13.27 6.48 7.65
CA ILE A 82 -13.64 5.11 7.27
C ILE A 82 -15.12 4.79 7.57
N LYS A 83 -15.62 5.26 8.71
CA LYS A 83 -17.00 5.03 9.17
C LYS A 83 -18.06 5.61 8.23
N PHE A 84 -17.73 6.69 7.51
CA PHE A 84 -18.65 7.33 6.58
C PHE A 84 -18.65 6.62 5.23
N ILE A 85 -17.46 6.24 4.78
CA ILE A 85 -17.25 5.70 3.44
C ILE A 85 -17.76 4.27 3.32
N SER A 86 -17.75 3.48 4.40
CA SER A 86 -18.28 2.11 4.37
C SER A 86 -19.74 2.02 3.90
N LYS A 87 -20.57 3.03 4.18
CA LYS A 87 -21.97 3.10 3.72
C LYS A 87 -22.08 3.46 2.24
N ASP A 88 -21.33 4.47 1.80
CA ASP A 88 -21.42 4.98 0.42
C ASP A 88 -20.69 4.09 -0.60
N LEU A 89 -19.64 3.38 -0.17
CA LEU A 89 -18.89 2.41 -0.98
C LEU A 89 -19.78 1.36 -1.61
N LEU A 90 -20.82 0.91 -0.88
CA LEU A 90 -21.75 -0.12 -1.33
C LEU A 90 -22.47 0.24 -2.62
N LEU A 91 -22.57 1.54 -2.93
CA LEU A 91 -23.28 2.07 -4.09
C LEU A 91 -22.35 2.55 -5.21
N SER A 92 -21.04 2.50 -5.01
CA SER A 92 -20.06 3.15 -5.87
C SER A 92 -19.30 2.17 -6.80
N LYS A 93 -18.64 2.72 -7.83
CA LYS A 93 -17.68 2.00 -8.70
C LYS A 93 -16.23 2.08 -8.19
N ILE A 94 -16.04 2.46 -6.93
CA ILE A 94 -14.71 2.63 -6.34
C ILE A 94 -14.05 1.26 -6.19
N HIS A 95 -12.88 1.10 -6.79
CA HIS A 95 -12.11 -0.15 -6.76
C HIS A 95 -10.79 -0.02 -6.01
N SER A 96 -10.34 1.19 -5.70
CA SER A 96 -9.07 1.47 -5.03
C SER A 96 -9.24 2.44 -3.87
N ILE A 97 -8.65 2.12 -2.72
CA ILE A 97 -8.60 3.04 -1.58
C ILE A 97 -7.19 3.12 -1.00
N HIS A 98 -6.76 4.34 -0.69
CA HIS A 98 -5.57 4.62 0.11
C HIS A 98 -5.95 5.27 1.44
N VAL A 99 -5.70 4.56 2.54
CA VAL A 99 -5.90 5.03 3.91
C VAL A 99 -4.59 5.57 4.50
N PHE A 100 -4.62 6.79 5.01
CA PHE A 100 -3.63 7.31 5.94
C PHE A 100 -4.11 7.07 7.36
N SER A 101 -3.42 6.20 8.10
CA SER A 101 -3.74 5.97 9.50
C SER A 101 -2.70 6.64 10.37
N SER A 102 -3.16 7.57 11.21
CA SER A 102 -2.33 8.27 12.18
C SER A 102 -2.31 7.60 13.54
N ASP A 103 -3.32 6.77 13.83
CA ASP A 103 -3.51 6.22 15.16
C ASP A 103 -2.70 4.95 15.46
N TRP A 104 -2.24 4.88 16.70
CA TRP A 104 -1.70 3.67 17.30
C TRP A 104 -2.78 2.61 17.45
N ASN A 105 -4.02 3.07 17.72
CA ASN A 105 -5.21 2.25 17.82
C ASN A 105 -5.79 1.94 16.43
N THR A 106 -5.85 0.65 16.09
CA THR A 106 -6.35 0.17 14.80
C THR A 106 -7.86 -0.09 14.79
N ASP A 107 -8.59 0.18 15.86
CA ASP A 107 -10.02 -0.18 15.98
C ASP A 107 -10.88 0.45 14.88
N LEU A 108 -10.70 1.74 14.58
CA LEU A 108 -11.42 2.43 13.49
C LEU A 108 -11.13 1.80 12.13
N LEU A 109 -9.89 1.36 11.93
CA LEU A 109 -9.47 0.70 10.71
C LEU A 109 -10.15 -0.67 10.62
N LYS A 110 -10.11 -1.47 11.69
CA LYS A 110 -10.73 -2.81 11.78
C LYS A 110 -12.22 -2.80 11.41
N GLU A 111 -12.98 -1.82 11.91
CA GLU A 111 -14.42 -1.69 11.62
C GLU A 111 -14.74 -1.52 10.11
N GLY A 112 -13.86 -0.89 9.34
CA GLY A 112 -14.08 -0.69 7.90
C GLY A 112 -13.35 -1.66 6.99
N LEU A 113 -12.33 -2.35 7.49
CA LEU A 113 -11.49 -3.23 6.69
C LEU A 113 -12.28 -4.39 6.07
N ASP A 114 -13.28 -4.94 6.76
CA ASP A 114 -14.11 -6.01 6.19
C ASP A 114 -14.84 -5.56 4.93
N HIS A 115 -15.43 -4.36 4.94
CA HIS A 115 -16.09 -3.79 3.78
C HIS A 115 -15.11 -3.50 2.64
N PHE A 116 -13.96 -2.91 2.96
CA PHE A 116 -12.93 -2.61 1.97
C PHE A 116 -12.41 -3.88 1.30
N ARG A 117 -12.11 -4.90 2.10
CA ARG A 117 -11.61 -6.19 1.65
C ARG A 117 -12.58 -6.93 0.74
N GLN A 118 -13.88 -6.87 1.02
CA GLN A 118 -14.91 -7.57 0.24
C GLN A 118 -15.30 -6.85 -1.06
N ARG A 119 -14.93 -5.59 -1.24
CA ARG A 119 -15.42 -4.76 -2.37
C ARG A 119 -14.32 -4.19 -3.25
N LEU A 120 -13.16 -3.88 -2.68
CA LEU A 120 -12.08 -3.25 -3.40
C LEU A 120 -11.22 -4.30 -4.09
N LYS A 121 -10.66 -3.90 -5.24
CA LYS A 121 -9.56 -4.63 -5.88
C LYS A 121 -8.21 -4.20 -5.31
N GLN A 122 -8.10 -2.96 -4.85
CA GLN A 122 -6.84 -2.38 -4.40
C GLN A 122 -7.01 -1.66 -3.08
N LEU A 123 -6.13 -1.97 -2.12
CA LEU A 123 -6.08 -1.31 -0.82
C LEU A 123 -4.64 -0.93 -0.49
N SER A 124 -4.42 0.34 -0.20
CA SER A 124 -3.18 0.85 0.36
C SER A 124 -3.43 1.42 1.75
N ILE A 125 -2.58 1.07 2.71
CA ILE A 125 -2.63 1.58 4.07
C ILE A 125 -1.24 2.13 4.40
N THR A 126 -1.18 3.39 4.77
CA THR A 126 0.06 4.03 5.22
C THR A 126 -0.12 4.49 6.65
N PHE A 127 0.66 3.90 7.55
CA PHE A 127 0.76 4.33 8.93
C PHE A 127 1.77 5.47 9.01
N THR A 128 1.35 6.63 9.51
CA THR A 128 2.25 7.79 9.63
C THR A 128 3.17 7.69 10.85
N CYS A 129 2.84 6.84 11.82
CA CYS A 129 3.67 6.55 12.99
C CYS A 129 4.38 5.20 12.80
N SER A 130 5.71 5.24 12.59
CA SER A 130 6.55 4.08 12.22
C SER A 130 6.79 3.04 13.33
N HIS A 131 6.09 3.15 14.46
CA HIS A 131 6.38 2.36 15.66
C HIS A 131 5.08 1.76 16.20
N GLY A 132 4.93 0.44 16.09
CA GLY A 132 3.81 -0.28 16.67
C GLY A 132 3.56 -1.62 16.00
N LYS A 133 3.13 -2.63 16.77
CA LYS A 133 2.67 -3.91 16.19
C LYS A 133 1.30 -3.69 15.54
N GLY A 134 1.14 -4.03 14.27
CA GLY A 134 -0.16 -3.97 13.60
C GLY A 134 -0.92 -5.28 13.77
N ASP A 135 -2.07 -5.24 14.45
CA ASP A 135 -3.00 -6.37 14.62
C ASP A 135 -4.16 -6.30 13.61
N ILE A 136 -3.85 -5.92 12.37
CA ILE A 136 -4.85 -5.86 11.28
C ILE A 136 -4.69 -7.00 10.28
N GLY A 137 -3.64 -7.82 10.43
CA GLY A 137 -3.38 -8.94 9.53
C GLY A 137 -4.56 -9.91 9.44
N SER A 138 -5.12 -10.26 10.60
CA SER A 138 -6.29 -11.14 10.71
C SER A 138 -7.56 -10.61 10.02
N TYR A 139 -7.66 -9.29 9.81
CA TYR A 139 -8.78 -8.63 9.13
C TYR A 139 -8.57 -8.52 7.63
N LEU A 140 -7.31 -8.40 7.19
CA LEU A 140 -6.95 -8.25 5.77
C LEU A 140 -6.92 -9.59 5.03
N PHE A 141 -6.37 -10.62 5.68
CA PHE A 141 -6.15 -11.92 5.04
C PHE A 141 -7.27 -12.92 5.39
N LYS A 142 -8.38 -12.77 4.69
CA LYS A 142 -9.60 -13.57 4.86
C LYS A 142 -10.06 -14.16 3.52
N PHE A 143 -10.74 -15.32 3.55
CA PHE A 143 -11.08 -16.11 2.35
C PHE A 143 -12.01 -15.38 1.35
N ASP A 144 -12.86 -14.50 1.85
CA ASP A 144 -13.84 -13.69 1.11
C ASP A 144 -13.24 -12.38 0.54
N SER A 145 -11.91 -12.20 0.65
CA SER A 145 -11.21 -11.03 0.12
C SER A 145 -11.26 -10.96 -1.41
N GLN A 146 -11.65 -9.80 -1.93
CA GLN A 146 -11.60 -9.44 -3.36
C GLN A 146 -10.34 -8.65 -3.72
N LEU A 147 -9.45 -8.41 -2.75
CA LEU A 147 -8.23 -7.63 -2.97
C LEU A 147 -7.29 -8.38 -3.92
N GLU A 148 -6.98 -7.74 -5.03
CA GLU A 148 -5.95 -8.15 -5.99
C GLU A 148 -4.59 -7.52 -5.64
N HIS A 149 -4.61 -6.29 -5.10
CA HIS A 149 -3.43 -5.55 -4.68
C HIS A 149 -3.57 -5.04 -3.24
N LEU A 150 -2.58 -5.35 -2.41
CA LEU A 150 -2.50 -4.87 -1.03
C LEU A 150 -1.13 -4.25 -0.77
N ASN A 151 -1.13 -3.02 -0.25
CA ASN A 151 0.09 -2.31 0.11
C ASN A 151 -0.03 -1.75 1.54
N ILE A 152 0.94 -2.07 2.39
CA ILE A 152 0.95 -1.69 3.80
C ILE A 152 2.32 -1.12 4.11
N ILE A 153 2.35 0.14 4.53
CA ILE A 153 3.59 0.92 4.74
C ILE A 153 3.58 1.53 6.13
N GLY A 154 4.74 1.60 6.77
CA GLY A 154 4.96 2.32 8.02
C GLY A 154 4.54 1.55 9.28
N ARG A 155 4.14 0.28 9.16
CA ARG A 155 3.88 -0.58 10.31
C ARG A 155 4.13 -2.03 9.94
N PHE A 156 4.79 -2.75 10.84
CA PHE A 156 5.00 -4.18 10.68
C PHE A 156 3.76 -4.94 11.15
N LEU A 157 3.33 -5.90 10.35
CA LEU A 157 2.26 -6.80 10.73
C LEU A 157 2.85 -8.03 11.42
N PHE A 158 2.32 -8.34 12.59
CA PHE A 158 2.56 -9.61 13.23
C PHE A 158 1.45 -10.58 12.79
N PHE A 159 1.83 -11.83 12.54
CA PHE A 159 0.89 -12.86 12.14
C PHE A 159 1.07 -14.08 13.01
N ASN A 160 -0.01 -14.53 13.63
CA ASN A 160 -0.10 -15.92 14.00
C ASN A 160 -0.50 -16.74 12.77
N LYS A 161 0.12 -17.89 12.53
CA LYS A 161 -0.23 -18.80 11.42
C LYS A 161 -1.71 -19.20 11.42
N HIS A 162 -2.37 -19.14 12.57
CA HIS A 162 -3.78 -19.48 12.74
C HIS A 162 -4.75 -18.32 12.46
N GLU A 163 -4.25 -17.11 12.23
CA GLU A 163 -5.07 -15.90 12.07
C GLU A 163 -5.26 -15.48 10.61
N ILE A 164 -4.52 -16.10 9.69
CA ILE A 164 -4.55 -15.82 8.25
C ILE A 164 -5.35 -16.92 7.55
N ASN A 165 -6.30 -16.53 6.71
CA ASN A 165 -6.96 -17.46 5.79
C ASN A 165 -6.41 -17.31 4.37
N THR A 166 -6.61 -18.34 3.55
CA THR A 166 -6.18 -18.34 2.16
C THR A 166 -6.86 -17.23 1.35
N CYS A 167 -6.08 -16.33 0.75
CA CYS A 167 -6.59 -15.24 -0.11
C CYS A 167 -6.24 -15.52 -1.57
N THR A 168 -7.20 -16.02 -2.34
CA THR A 168 -6.97 -16.46 -3.72
C THR A 168 -6.92 -15.33 -4.74
N GLN A 169 -7.52 -14.17 -4.44
CA GLN A 169 -7.52 -13.04 -5.38
C GLN A 169 -6.23 -12.21 -5.33
N LEU A 170 -5.48 -12.27 -4.23
CA LEU A 170 -4.33 -11.42 -4.01
C LEU A 170 -3.16 -11.85 -4.90
N THR A 171 -2.79 -10.96 -5.84
CA THR A 171 -1.70 -11.18 -6.80
C THR A 171 -0.49 -10.29 -6.52
N HIS A 172 -0.69 -9.16 -5.82
CA HIS A 172 0.36 -8.20 -5.50
C HIS A 172 0.31 -7.83 -4.01
N LEU A 173 1.42 -8.03 -3.32
CA LEU A 173 1.57 -7.67 -1.91
C LEU A 173 2.83 -6.82 -1.69
N SER A 174 2.66 -5.68 -1.03
CA SER A 174 3.74 -4.84 -0.50
C SER A 174 3.53 -4.66 1.00
N ILE A 175 4.50 -5.07 1.82
CA ILE A 175 4.33 -5.13 3.28
C ILE A 175 5.64 -4.96 4.03
N GLU A 176 5.56 -4.51 5.28
CA GLU A 176 6.69 -4.49 6.22
C GLU A 176 6.60 -5.66 7.21
N LEU A 177 7.68 -6.42 7.38
CA LEU A 177 7.72 -7.65 8.20
C LEU A 177 8.91 -7.65 9.16
N GLU A 178 8.80 -8.45 10.24
CA GLU A 178 9.90 -8.60 11.21
C GLU A 178 11.07 -9.43 10.65
N GLY A 179 10.81 -10.38 9.74
CA GLY A 179 11.86 -11.19 9.11
C GLY A 179 11.33 -12.16 8.06
N MET A 180 12.24 -12.91 7.43
CA MET A 180 11.92 -13.89 6.37
C MET A 180 10.95 -14.99 6.82
N HIS A 181 10.93 -15.35 8.10
CA HIS A 181 9.97 -16.33 8.62
C HIS A 181 8.51 -15.92 8.33
N SER A 182 8.15 -14.65 8.55
CA SER A 182 6.80 -14.14 8.27
C SER A 182 6.45 -14.19 6.78
N VAL A 183 7.45 -14.13 5.89
CA VAL A 183 7.26 -14.31 4.44
C VAL A 183 6.75 -15.73 4.15
N PHE A 184 7.35 -16.76 4.76
CA PHE A 184 6.92 -18.15 4.58
C PHE A 184 5.50 -18.39 5.10
N ILE A 185 5.11 -17.76 6.20
CA ILE A 185 3.72 -17.82 6.68
C ILE A 185 2.77 -17.17 5.67
N LEU A 186 3.11 -16.00 5.12
CA LEU A 186 2.21 -15.31 4.19
C LEU A 186 2.03 -16.09 2.88
N ILE A 187 3.11 -16.52 2.26
CA ILE A 187 3.05 -17.14 0.93
C ILE A 187 2.31 -18.49 0.92
N THR A 188 2.23 -19.21 2.05
CA THR A 188 1.41 -20.43 2.16
C THR A 188 -0.09 -20.14 2.09
N HIS A 189 -0.52 -18.91 2.39
CA HIS A 189 -1.91 -18.48 2.36
C HIS A 189 -2.25 -17.65 1.11
N LEU A 190 -1.27 -17.39 0.22
CA LEU A 190 -1.43 -16.51 -0.94
C LEU A 190 -1.08 -17.26 -2.24
N PRO A 191 -1.92 -18.21 -2.69
CA PRO A 191 -1.53 -19.17 -3.72
C PRO A 191 -1.36 -18.59 -5.12
N ASN A 192 -1.94 -17.42 -5.38
CA ASN A 192 -1.88 -16.73 -6.66
C ASN A 192 -0.97 -15.48 -6.61
N LEU A 193 -0.15 -15.33 -5.56
CA LEU A 193 0.75 -14.21 -5.41
C LEU A 193 1.82 -14.23 -6.52
N GLN A 194 1.88 -13.17 -7.32
CA GLN A 194 2.84 -13.02 -8.41
C GLN A 194 3.92 -11.99 -8.09
N GLN A 195 3.57 -10.96 -7.31
CA GLN A 195 4.49 -9.90 -6.93
C GLN A 195 4.51 -9.72 -5.42
N LEU A 196 5.71 -9.80 -4.86
CA LEU A 196 5.95 -9.61 -3.43
C LEU A 196 7.02 -8.56 -3.21
N LYS A 197 6.68 -7.49 -2.50
CA LYS A 197 7.62 -6.49 -1.99
C LYS A 197 7.60 -6.53 -0.47
N VAL A 198 8.73 -6.82 0.14
CA VAL A 198 8.87 -6.90 1.60
C VAL A 198 9.97 -5.98 2.05
N LYS A 199 9.65 -5.15 3.03
CA LYS A 199 10.64 -4.39 3.78
C LYS A 199 10.79 -5.00 5.18
N PHE A 200 11.99 -5.42 5.54
CA PHE A 200 12.29 -5.94 6.86
C PHE A 200 12.54 -4.80 7.84
N ARG A 201 12.06 -4.98 9.07
CA ARG A 201 12.24 -4.03 10.16
C ARG A 201 13.72 -3.90 10.52
N VAL A 202 14.21 -2.68 10.72
CA VAL A 202 15.54 -2.45 11.32
C VAL A 202 15.36 -2.33 12.84
N GLU A 203 15.56 -3.42 13.56
CA GLU A 203 15.59 -3.46 15.03
C GLU A 203 16.83 -4.21 15.54
N GLU A 204 17.44 -3.74 16.62
CA GLU A 204 18.61 -4.36 17.25
C GLU A 204 18.35 -5.74 17.87
N ARG A 205 17.11 -6.22 17.87
CA ARG A 205 16.75 -7.51 18.47
C ARG A 205 17.26 -8.67 17.62
N ILE A 206 17.90 -9.63 18.28
CA ILE A 206 18.31 -10.91 17.71
C ILE A 206 17.03 -11.66 17.33
N ILE A 207 16.80 -11.86 16.03
CA ILE A 207 15.76 -12.78 15.57
C ILE A 207 16.24 -14.18 15.90
N GLN A 208 15.44 -14.95 16.62
CA GLN A 208 15.77 -16.34 16.86
C GLN A 208 15.56 -17.12 15.56
N PRO A 209 16.54 -17.93 15.12
CA PRO A 209 16.37 -18.81 13.98
C PRO A 209 15.22 -19.77 14.28
N THR A 210 14.17 -19.72 13.47
CA THR A 210 13.02 -20.60 13.61
C THR A 210 13.14 -21.73 12.60
N SER A 211 13.16 -22.97 13.09
CA SER A 211 13.16 -24.15 12.22
C SER A 211 11.84 -24.24 11.48
N TYR A 212 11.84 -23.99 10.18
CA TYR A 212 10.72 -24.33 9.31
C TYR A 212 11.19 -25.22 8.17
N ALA A 213 10.75 -26.46 8.25
CA ALA A 213 10.54 -27.35 7.13
C ALA A 213 9.15 -27.94 7.38
N GLU A 214 8.12 -27.48 6.66
CA GLU A 214 6.90 -28.26 6.44
C GLU A 214 6.01 -27.55 5.40
N ASN A 215 5.88 -28.20 4.24
CA ASN A 215 4.81 -28.07 3.26
C ASN A 215 4.43 -26.65 2.80
N VAL A 216 5.41 -25.88 2.27
CA VAL A 216 5.13 -24.77 1.34
C VAL A 216 4.76 -25.35 -0.03
N THR A 217 3.66 -26.09 -0.06
CA THR A 217 2.95 -26.45 -1.28
C THR A 217 1.90 -25.37 -1.50
N LEU A 218 1.86 -24.77 -2.70
CA LEU A 218 0.84 -23.81 -3.20
C LEU A 218 1.25 -22.33 -3.26
N CYS A 219 2.36 -21.98 -3.92
CA CYS A 219 2.36 -20.75 -4.73
C CYS A 219 2.95 -21.12 -6.09
N LYS A 220 2.12 -21.13 -7.15
CA LYS A 220 2.52 -21.75 -8.42
C LYS A 220 3.58 -20.95 -9.17
N THR A 221 3.66 -19.63 -8.95
CA THR A 221 4.63 -18.76 -9.61
C THR A 221 4.75 -17.41 -8.92
N LEU A 222 5.93 -17.09 -8.39
CA LEU A 222 6.24 -15.76 -7.86
C LEU A 222 7.16 -15.02 -8.83
N HIS A 223 6.61 -14.17 -9.70
CA HIS A 223 7.36 -13.55 -10.79
C HIS A 223 8.31 -12.43 -10.37
N ARG A 224 7.89 -11.57 -9.44
CA ARG A 224 8.67 -10.41 -9.02
C ARG A 224 8.79 -10.37 -7.51
N VAL A 225 10.03 -10.32 -7.03
CA VAL A 225 10.33 -10.24 -5.61
C VAL A 225 11.23 -9.05 -5.35
N THR A 226 10.86 -8.22 -4.38
CA THR A 226 11.69 -7.14 -3.88
C THR A 226 11.84 -7.27 -2.38
N PHE A 227 13.07 -7.42 -1.92
CA PHE A 227 13.40 -7.38 -0.50
C PHE A 227 14.15 -6.10 -0.17
N THR A 228 13.87 -5.50 0.98
CA THR A 228 14.58 -4.33 1.50
C THR A 228 14.86 -4.53 2.98
N GLY A 229 16.10 -4.33 3.45
CA GLY A 229 16.44 -4.40 4.87
C GLY A 229 17.92 -4.66 5.14
N CYS A 230 18.32 -4.81 6.40
CA CYS A 230 19.71 -5.14 6.76
C CYS A 230 20.07 -6.61 6.47
N THR A 231 21.36 -6.91 6.29
CA THR A 231 21.88 -8.25 5.99
C THR A 231 21.41 -9.34 6.95
N LYS A 232 21.32 -9.05 8.25
CA LYS A 232 20.85 -9.99 9.29
C LYS A 232 19.40 -10.48 9.10
N TYR A 233 18.58 -9.81 8.29
CA TYR A 233 17.18 -10.22 8.04
C TYR A 233 17.02 -11.17 6.86
N PHE A 234 18.10 -11.40 6.11
CA PHE A 234 18.15 -12.34 5.00
C PHE A 234 18.56 -13.75 5.43
N GLU A 235 18.58 -14.02 6.74
CA GLU A 235 18.62 -15.39 7.24
C GLU A 235 17.47 -16.18 6.58
N HIS A 236 17.79 -17.32 5.97
CA HIS A 236 16.87 -18.15 5.18
C HIS A 236 16.53 -17.67 3.75
N VAL A 237 17.20 -16.65 3.20
CA VAL A 237 17.02 -16.30 1.78
C VAL A 237 17.35 -17.47 0.85
N GLU A 238 18.36 -18.26 1.20
CA GLU A 238 18.72 -19.48 0.44
C GLU A 238 17.54 -20.46 0.39
N HIS A 239 16.87 -20.70 1.51
CA HIS A 239 15.71 -21.58 1.57
C HIS A 239 14.55 -21.04 0.72
N PHE A 240 14.34 -19.71 0.75
CA PHE A 240 13.38 -19.05 -0.12
C PHE A 240 13.68 -19.30 -1.61
N PHE A 241 14.96 -19.22 -2.01
CA PHE A 241 15.36 -19.52 -3.38
C PHE A 241 15.26 -21.00 -3.75
N THR A 242 15.49 -21.92 -2.81
CA THR A 242 15.27 -23.36 -3.04
C THR A 242 13.79 -23.65 -3.38
N ILE A 243 12.85 -22.94 -2.75
CA ILE A 243 11.42 -23.15 -2.99
C ILE A 243 10.93 -22.38 -4.23
N PHE A 244 11.28 -21.09 -4.35
CA PHE A 244 10.68 -20.19 -5.35
C PHE A 244 11.60 -19.79 -6.49
N GLY A 245 12.90 -20.06 -6.38
CA GLY A 245 13.93 -19.52 -7.29
C GLY A 245 13.66 -19.82 -8.75
N SER A 246 13.11 -20.99 -9.07
CA SER A 246 12.75 -21.39 -10.44
C SER A 246 11.58 -20.60 -11.04
N THR A 247 10.79 -19.90 -10.23
CA THR A 247 9.62 -19.13 -10.67
C THR A 247 9.85 -17.62 -10.70
N ILE A 248 10.91 -17.14 -10.05
CA ILE A 248 11.28 -15.72 -9.96
C ILE A 248 11.90 -15.27 -11.27
N LYS A 249 11.19 -14.36 -11.96
CA LYS A 249 11.67 -13.71 -13.18
C LYS A 249 12.49 -12.46 -12.88
N CYS A 250 12.16 -11.76 -11.79
CA CYS A 250 12.83 -10.54 -11.37
C CYS A 250 13.00 -10.52 -9.86
N LEU A 251 14.26 -10.46 -9.43
CA LEU A 251 14.65 -10.30 -8.03
C LEU A 251 15.32 -8.95 -7.85
N THR A 252 14.94 -8.23 -6.79
CA THR A 252 15.62 -7.03 -6.34
C THR A 252 15.87 -7.13 -4.85
N ILE A 253 17.13 -6.95 -4.43
CA ILE A 253 17.51 -6.92 -3.03
C ILE A 253 18.13 -5.55 -2.75
N HIS A 254 17.52 -4.78 -1.87
CA HIS A 254 18.05 -3.53 -1.36
C HIS A 254 18.56 -3.77 0.06
N ILE A 255 19.87 -3.65 0.25
CA ILE A 255 20.49 -3.80 1.56
C ILE A 255 20.59 -2.43 2.19
N ASP A 256 19.90 -2.25 3.32
CA ASP A 256 20.03 -1.05 4.14
C ASP A 256 21.38 -1.15 4.89
N LEU A 257 22.38 -0.43 4.40
CA LEU A 257 23.69 -0.35 5.03
C LEU A 257 23.62 0.59 6.24
N MET A 258 23.43 0.02 7.43
CA MET A 258 23.62 0.73 8.70
C MET A 258 25.12 0.82 8.99
N TYR A 259 25.82 1.77 8.38
CA TYR A 259 27.15 2.14 8.86
C TYR A 259 27.00 2.97 10.13
N TYR A 260 27.18 2.35 11.29
CA TYR A 260 27.71 3.08 12.43
C TYR A 260 29.23 3.09 12.28
N ILE A 261 29.81 4.25 11.97
CA ILE A 261 31.25 4.46 12.15
C ILE A 261 31.48 4.44 13.66
N VAL A 262 31.67 3.25 14.22
CA VAL A 262 31.93 3.08 15.66
C VAL A 262 33.38 3.44 16.01
N ASP A 263 34.30 3.44 15.04
CA ASP A 263 35.65 3.93 15.26
C ASP A 263 36.32 4.32 13.94
N GLY A 264 36.31 5.61 13.59
CA GLY A 264 37.07 6.14 12.45
C GLY A 264 38.58 5.83 12.55
N LYS A 265 39.08 5.57 13.77
CA LYS A 265 40.49 5.24 14.02
C LYS A 265 40.92 3.85 13.56
N ARG A 266 39.99 2.90 13.41
CA ARG A 266 40.35 1.52 13.04
C ARG A 266 40.49 1.35 11.53
N LEU A 267 39.74 2.12 10.74
CA LEU A 267 39.87 2.16 9.27
C LEU A 267 41.18 2.84 8.83
N GLU A 268 41.66 3.85 9.56
CA GLU A 268 42.97 4.49 9.30
C GLU A 268 44.17 3.58 9.65
N GLN A 269 43.99 2.55 10.47
CA GLN A 269 45.06 1.61 10.82
C GLN A 269 45.13 0.38 9.90
N GLU A 270 44.07 0.12 9.13
CA GLU A 270 43.99 -1.02 8.19
C GLU A 270 44.18 -0.60 6.72
N LEU A 271 44.31 0.70 6.43
CA LEU A 271 44.72 1.26 5.12
C LEU A 271 46.21 1.64 5.14
#